data_AF-A0A7Y2H9G2-F1
#
_entry.id   AF-A0A7Y2H9G2-F1
#
_cell.length_a   1.000
_cell.length_b   1.000
_cell.length_c   1.000
_cell.angle_alpha   90.00
_cell.angle_beta   90.00
_cell.angle_gamma   90.00
#
_symmetry.space_group_name_H-M   'P 1'
#
loop_
_entity.id
_entity.type
_entity.pdbx_description
1 polymer ?
#
loop_
_entity_poly.entity_id
_entity_poly.type
_entity_poly.pdbx_seq_one_letter_code
_entity_poly.pdbx_strand_id
1 'polypeptide(L)'
;SMLAVLGYQDLEADVHDIGHSHADTHLKLNLKDRDPDDGMTDIAYEKGAYFLGMLESKFGKSRFDKFLTEYFESHKFQTITTSEFVEYLNNNLLNELDEDVNVNEWIYGPGIPESVIKFESDKFVKVEKAISVFYKDGSLLDQDWTTHEWLHFIRNLAPDLGMDEMTVLDSRYQFSNSGNSEIAAAWYEQSIRSGYFAENIDQIRSFLLNVGRRKFLTPLYRALKETDNIALAKDIYASARNNYHAVSVQTIDDLLDFDSK
;
A
#
# COMPACT_ATOMS: atom_id res chain seq x y z
N SER A 1 -2.31 13.34 -8.32
CA SER A 1 -3.39 12.35 -8.62
C SER A 1 -3.69 11.57 -7.34
N MET A 2 -4.95 11.21 -7.05
CA MET A 2 -5.30 10.43 -5.84
C MET A 2 -4.54 9.10 -5.74
N LEU A 3 -4.36 8.41 -6.87
CA LEU A 3 -3.62 7.15 -6.94
C LEU A 3 -2.16 7.32 -6.51
N ALA A 4 -1.51 8.42 -6.94
CA ALA A 4 -0.14 8.69 -6.56
C ALA A 4 -0.01 8.96 -5.04
N VAL A 5 -1.03 9.58 -4.43
CA VAL A 5 -1.02 9.82 -2.98
C VAL A 5 -1.23 8.52 -2.20
N LEU A 6 -2.18 7.68 -2.60
CA LEU A 6 -2.39 6.38 -1.94
C LEU A 6 -1.22 5.41 -2.15
N GLY A 7 -0.68 5.37 -3.37
CA GLY A 7 0.51 4.57 -3.67
C GLY A 7 1.73 5.02 -2.87
N TYR A 8 1.86 6.32 -2.62
CA TYR A 8 2.88 6.84 -1.71
C TYR A 8 2.69 6.42 -0.26
N GLN A 9 1.44 6.41 0.24
CA GLN A 9 1.14 5.91 1.58
C GLN A 9 1.45 4.40 1.70
N ASP A 10 1.10 3.62 0.68
CA ASP A 10 1.43 2.19 0.61
C ASP A 10 2.97 2.01 0.59
N LEU A 11 3.70 2.82 -0.19
CA LEU A 11 5.16 2.83 -0.23
C LEU A 11 5.80 3.21 1.13
N GLU A 12 5.28 4.22 1.82
CA GLU A 12 5.75 4.61 3.16
C GLU A 12 5.57 3.47 4.16
N ALA A 13 4.42 2.79 4.13
CA ALA A 13 4.15 1.65 5.00
C ALA A 13 5.07 0.46 4.71
N ASP A 14 5.27 0.09 3.44
CA ASP A 14 6.17 -1.00 3.05
C ASP A 14 7.62 -0.72 3.45
N VAL A 15 8.10 0.52 3.21
CA VAL A 15 9.47 0.91 3.58
C VAL A 15 9.65 0.90 5.09
N HIS A 16 8.64 1.29 5.86
CA HIS A 16 8.66 1.19 7.32
C HIS A 16 8.75 -0.27 7.78
N ASP A 17 7.92 -1.14 7.21
CA ASP A 17 7.84 -2.57 7.58
C ASP A 17 9.11 -3.35 7.23
N ILE A 18 9.68 -3.11 6.05
CA ILE A 18 10.91 -3.77 5.58
C ILE A 18 12.14 -3.14 6.26
N GLY A 19 12.06 -1.86 6.60
CA GLY A 19 13.12 -1.05 7.17
C GLY A 19 13.80 -0.14 6.14
N HIS A 20 13.91 1.14 6.47
CA HIS A 20 14.36 2.21 5.56
C HIS A 20 15.71 1.98 4.89
N SER A 21 16.63 1.24 5.50
CA SER A 21 17.96 0.95 4.95
C SER A 21 18.08 -0.43 4.32
N HIS A 22 17.00 -1.22 4.29
CA HIS A 22 17.03 -2.61 3.86
C HIS A 22 17.19 -2.73 2.33
N ALA A 23 17.91 -3.74 1.86
CA ALA A 23 18.17 -3.94 0.43
C ALA A 23 16.87 -4.14 -0.39
N ASP A 24 15.84 -4.73 0.21
CA ASP A 24 14.56 -5.00 -0.47
C ASP A 24 13.68 -3.76 -0.66
N THR A 25 14.12 -2.60 -0.17
CA THR A 25 13.49 -1.30 -0.50
C THR A 25 14.09 -0.64 -1.75
N HIS A 26 15.07 -1.27 -2.39
CA HIS A 26 15.62 -0.81 -3.66
C HIS A 26 14.65 -1.15 -4.80
N LEU A 27 14.49 -0.24 -5.77
CA LEU A 27 13.65 -0.53 -6.94
C LEU A 27 14.30 -1.60 -7.83
N LYS A 28 15.63 -1.58 -7.96
CA LYS A 28 16.38 -2.69 -8.55
C LYS A 28 16.78 -3.69 -7.45
N LEU A 29 15.98 -4.73 -7.32
CA LEU A 29 16.26 -5.82 -6.38
C LEU A 29 17.52 -6.60 -6.75
N ASN A 30 18.20 -7.11 -5.72
CA ASN A 30 19.25 -8.09 -5.87
C ASN A 30 18.75 -9.45 -5.36
N LEU A 31 18.36 -10.31 -6.32
CA LEU A 31 17.79 -11.64 -6.06
C LEU A 31 18.80 -12.77 -6.29
N LYS A 32 20.09 -12.44 -6.49
CA LYS A 32 21.10 -13.47 -6.70
C LYS A 32 21.16 -14.39 -5.47
N ASP A 33 21.04 -15.69 -5.69
CA ASP A 33 21.05 -16.75 -4.67
C ASP A 33 19.89 -16.66 -3.66
N ARG A 34 18.77 -16.04 -4.04
CA ARG A 34 17.55 -15.89 -3.23
C ARG A 34 16.33 -16.48 -3.95
N ASP A 35 15.29 -16.84 -3.19
CA ASP A 35 13.98 -17.10 -3.78
C ASP A 35 13.43 -15.77 -4.34
N PRO A 36 13.01 -15.70 -5.62
CA PRO A 36 12.40 -14.50 -6.19
C PRO A 36 11.18 -14.00 -5.40
N ASP A 37 10.43 -14.89 -4.76
CA ASP A 37 9.23 -14.53 -3.99
C ASP A 37 9.57 -13.76 -2.70
N ASP A 38 10.79 -13.91 -2.16
CA ASP A 38 11.25 -13.20 -0.96
C ASP A 38 11.48 -11.71 -1.21
N GLY A 39 11.92 -11.35 -2.42
CA GLY A 39 12.19 -9.96 -2.78
C GLY A 39 11.02 -9.26 -3.48
N MET A 40 10.01 -10.00 -3.94
CA MET A 40 8.87 -9.43 -4.66
C MET A 40 7.87 -8.81 -3.68
N THR A 41 8.14 -7.57 -3.29
CA THR A 41 7.28 -6.72 -2.45
C THR A 41 6.56 -5.67 -3.29
N ASP A 42 5.61 -4.96 -2.68
CA ASP A 42 4.88 -3.88 -3.34
C ASP A 42 5.79 -2.66 -3.65
N ILE A 43 7.04 -2.63 -3.13
CA ILE A 43 8.09 -1.64 -3.48
C ILE A 43 8.28 -1.51 -4.99
N ALA A 44 8.38 -2.62 -5.73
CA ALA A 44 8.61 -2.55 -7.18
C ALA A 44 7.45 -1.88 -7.92
N TYR A 45 6.24 -2.05 -7.42
CA TYR A 45 5.03 -1.44 -7.96
C TYR A 45 4.93 0.02 -7.56
N GLU A 46 4.94 0.32 -6.26
CA GLU A 46 4.67 1.66 -5.76
C GLU A 46 5.84 2.61 -5.99
N LYS A 47 7.08 2.22 -5.66
CA LYS A 47 8.27 3.06 -5.91
C LYS A 47 8.51 3.27 -7.40
N GLY A 48 8.26 2.23 -8.22
CA GLY A 48 8.37 2.30 -9.67
C GLY A 48 7.33 3.22 -10.29
N ALA A 49 6.04 3.04 -9.94
CA ALA A 49 4.97 3.91 -10.40
C ALA A 49 5.16 5.36 -9.96
N TYR A 50 5.60 5.58 -8.72
CA TYR A 50 5.87 6.92 -8.21
C TYR A 50 7.03 7.60 -8.93
N PHE A 51 8.13 6.87 -9.18
CA PHE A 51 9.26 7.37 -9.96
C PHE A 51 8.82 7.81 -11.36
N LEU A 52 8.07 6.98 -12.07
CA LEU A 52 7.54 7.30 -13.40
C LEU A 52 6.56 8.47 -13.37
N GLY A 53 5.70 8.55 -12.36
CA GLY A 53 4.79 9.69 -12.17
C GLY A 53 5.51 11.01 -11.88
N MET A 54 6.62 10.96 -11.14
CA MET A 54 7.48 12.12 -10.89
C MET A 54 8.18 12.59 -12.17
N LEU A 55 8.63 11.66 -13.03
CA LEU A 55 9.10 11.99 -14.37
C LEU A 55 7.99 12.64 -15.22
N GLU A 56 6.77 12.09 -15.26
CA GLU A 56 5.65 12.72 -15.97
C GLU A 56 5.38 14.14 -15.46
N SER A 57 5.42 14.34 -14.15
CA SER A 57 5.18 15.65 -13.52
C SER A 57 6.25 16.68 -13.88
N LYS A 58 7.52 16.28 -13.95
CA LYS A 58 8.64 17.18 -14.30
C LYS A 58 8.67 17.51 -15.79
N PHE A 59 8.52 16.50 -16.63
CA PHE A 59 8.71 16.63 -18.07
C PHE A 59 7.41 16.96 -18.83
N GLY A 60 6.27 16.84 -18.16
CA GLY A 60 4.95 17.06 -18.71
C GLY A 60 4.42 15.86 -19.50
N LYS A 61 3.10 15.67 -19.42
CA LYS A 61 2.40 14.52 -20.00
C LYS A 61 2.71 14.26 -21.47
N SER A 62 2.61 15.28 -22.33
CA SER A 62 2.80 15.08 -23.78
C SER A 62 4.19 14.54 -24.12
N ARG A 63 5.22 14.95 -23.39
CA ARG A 63 6.59 14.51 -23.63
C ARG A 63 6.82 13.11 -23.06
N PHE A 64 6.30 12.87 -21.86
CA PHE A 64 6.39 11.56 -21.23
C PHE A 64 5.63 10.48 -22.00
N ASP A 65 4.43 10.77 -22.51
CA ASP A 65 3.65 9.85 -23.35
C ASP A 65 4.41 9.50 -24.65
N LYS A 66 5.10 10.48 -25.26
CA LYS A 66 5.96 10.25 -26.43
C LYS A 66 7.13 9.34 -26.08
N PHE A 67 7.85 9.64 -24.99
CA PHE A 67 8.94 8.82 -24.48
C PHE A 67 8.52 7.36 -24.25
N LEU A 68 7.38 7.13 -23.58
CA LEU A 68 6.84 5.79 -23.34
C LEU A 68 6.49 5.06 -24.65
N THR A 69 5.87 5.76 -25.59
CA THR A 69 5.49 5.18 -26.90
C THR A 69 6.74 4.72 -27.66
N GLU A 70 7.77 5.57 -27.74
CA GLU A 70 9.02 5.27 -28.43
C GLU A 70 9.80 4.15 -27.71
N TYR A 71 9.76 4.12 -26.38
CA TYR A 71 10.37 3.07 -25.57
C TYR A 71 9.77 1.70 -25.89
N PHE A 72 8.45 1.56 -25.84
CA PHE A 72 7.78 0.29 -26.11
C PHE A 72 7.92 -0.16 -27.56
N GLU A 73 7.97 0.76 -28.52
CA GLU A 73 8.17 0.41 -29.93
C GLU A 73 9.62 -0.05 -30.20
N SER A 74 10.62 0.64 -29.64
CA SER A 74 12.04 0.31 -29.84
C SER A 74 12.47 -1.01 -29.16
N HIS A 75 11.84 -1.38 -28.05
CA HIS A 75 12.15 -2.59 -27.29
C HIS A 75 11.11 -3.72 -27.46
N LYS A 76 10.23 -3.59 -28.46
CA LYS A 76 9.20 -4.58 -28.72
C LYS A 76 9.84 -5.94 -29.02
N PHE A 77 9.33 -6.98 -28.37
CA PHE A 77 9.83 -8.36 -28.47
C PHE A 77 11.28 -8.57 -27.98
N GLN A 78 11.79 -7.67 -27.14
CA GLN A 78 13.12 -7.78 -26.53
C GLN A 78 13.00 -7.96 -25.02
N THR A 79 14.05 -8.50 -24.41
CA THR A 79 14.26 -8.44 -22.97
C THR A 79 15.24 -7.32 -22.69
N ILE A 80 14.98 -6.55 -21.63
CA ILE A 80 15.80 -5.42 -21.23
C ILE A 80 16.18 -5.54 -19.76
N THR A 81 17.30 -4.96 -19.41
CA THR A 81 17.79 -4.80 -18.04
C THR A 81 17.51 -3.39 -17.54
N THR A 82 17.52 -3.20 -16.22
CA THR A 82 17.41 -1.87 -15.61
C THR A 82 18.49 -0.91 -16.11
N SER A 83 19.71 -1.40 -16.37
CA SER A 83 20.79 -0.55 -16.87
C SER A 83 20.51 -0.02 -18.28
N GLU A 84 19.96 -0.86 -19.16
CA GLU A 84 19.53 -0.45 -20.51
C GLU A 84 18.35 0.53 -20.44
N PHE A 85 17.40 0.33 -19.53
CA PHE A 85 16.32 1.31 -19.30
C PHE A 85 16.87 2.68 -18.85
N VAL A 86 17.84 2.70 -17.92
CA VAL A 86 18.46 3.95 -17.44
C VAL A 86 19.21 4.67 -18.56
N GLU A 87 19.94 3.94 -19.38
CA GLU A 87 20.60 4.51 -20.56
C GLU A 87 19.57 5.12 -21.52
N TYR A 88 18.48 4.40 -21.82
CA TYR A 88 17.40 4.90 -22.65
C TYR A 88 16.73 6.15 -22.05
N LEU A 89 16.44 6.14 -20.75
CA LEU A 89 15.86 7.27 -20.02
C LEU A 89 16.74 8.52 -20.12
N ASN A 90 18.05 8.37 -19.90
CA ASN A 90 19.02 9.46 -20.00
C ASN A 90 19.04 10.05 -21.42
N ASN A 91 19.06 9.20 -22.43
CA ASN A 91 19.23 9.60 -23.84
C ASN A 91 17.97 10.15 -24.50
N ASN A 92 16.78 9.87 -23.97
CA ASN A 92 15.51 10.19 -24.65
C ASN A 92 14.55 11.05 -23.83
N LEU A 93 14.82 11.25 -22.53
CA LEU A 93 14.00 12.12 -21.68
C LEU A 93 14.84 13.14 -20.92
N LEU A 94 15.94 12.71 -20.27
CA LEU A 94 16.68 13.59 -19.36
C LEU A 94 17.63 14.54 -20.10
N ASN A 95 18.22 14.13 -21.21
CA ASN A 95 19.20 14.95 -21.95
C ASN A 95 18.65 16.24 -22.58
N GLU A 96 17.33 16.39 -22.76
CA GLU A 96 16.77 17.58 -23.43
C GLU A 96 16.37 18.72 -22.47
N LEU A 97 16.53 18.56 -21.15
CA LEU A 97 16.30 19.64 -20.16
C LEU A 97 17.34 19.61 -19.02
N ASP A 98 17.62 20.78 -18.45
CA ASP A 98 18.46 20.95 -17.24
C ASP A 98 17.67 20.62 -15.96
N GLU A 99 16.85 19.55 -16.02
CA GLU A 99 16.06 19.07 -14.88
C GLU A 99 16.88 18.03 -14.12
N ASP A 100 17.32 18.38 -12.92
CA ASP A 100 18.02 17.45 -12.04
C ASP A 100 17.03 16.39 -11.52
N VAL A 101 17.25 15.14 -11.95
CA VAL A 101 16.55 13.96 -11.45
C VAL A 101 17.61 12.96 -11.03
N ASN A 102 17.67 12.68 -9.72
CA ASN A 102 18.58 11.70 -9.17
C ASN A 102 18.08 10.26 -9.42
N VAL A 103 18.13 9.81 -10.68
CA VAL A 103 17.70 8.46 -11.10
C VAL A 103 18.38 7.36 -10.28
N ASN A 104 19.65 7.57 -9.91
CA ASN A 104 20.41 6.60 -9.15
C ASN A 104 19.83 6.38 -7.74
N GLU A 105 19.44 7.45 -7.05
CA GLU A 105 18.80 7.37 -5.74
C GLU A 105 17.46 6.61 -5.82
N TRP A 106 16.68 6.84 -6.87
CA TRP A 106 15.42 6.13 -7.10
C TRP A 106 15.62 4.64 -7.37
N ILE A 107 16.55 4.28 -8.26
CA ILE A 107 16.69 2.90 -8.73
C ILE A 107 17.52 2.06 -7.77
N TYR A 108 18.61 2.61 -7.27
CA TYR A 108 19.66 1.91 -6.53
C TYR A 108 19.78 2.36 -5.07
N GLY A 109 18.99 3.33 -4.62
CA GLY A 109 18.95 3.74 -3.21
C GLY A 109 17.89 2.95 -2.41
N PRO A 110 18.13 2.73 -1.11
CA PRO A 110 17.13 2.19 -0.21
C PRO A 110 16.07 3.24 0.15
N GLY A 111 14.95 2.79 0.72
CA GLY A 111 13.89 3.63 1.24
C GLY A 111 13.20 4.50 0.18
N ILE A 112 12.67 5.64 0.61
CA ILE A 112 12.12 6.66 -0.29
C ILE A 112 13.18 7.76 -0.45
N PRO A 113 13.54 8.14 -1.69
CA PRO A 113 14.49 9.22 -1.95
C PRO A 113 14.13 10.53 -1.23
N GLU A 114 15.13 11.28 -0.76
CA GLU A 114 14.90 12.62 -0.18
C GLU A 114 14.39 13.61 -1.25
N SER A 115 14.75 13.35 -2.50
CA SER A 115 14.33 14.12 -3.68
C SER A 115 12.86 13.90 -4.09
N VAL A 116 12.08 13.16 -3.29
CA VAL A 116 10.69 12.83 -3.62
C VAL A 116 9.77 14.06 -3.64
N ILE A 117 9.00 14.21 -4.71
CA ILE A 117 7.97 15.23 -4.82
C ILE A 117 6.64 14.63 -4.35
N LYS A 118 6.12 15.12 -3.21
CA LYS A 118 4.81 14.69 -2.70
C LYS A 118 3.69 15.29 -3.55
N PHE A 119 2.88 14.43 -4.17
CA PHE A 119 1.68 14.85 -4.89
C PHE A 119 0.57 15.26 -3.91
N GLU A 120 -0.24 16.23 -4.32
CA GLU A 120 -1.46 16.62 -3.60
C GLU A 120 -2.72 16.19 -4.38
N SER A 121 -3.86 16.15 -3.68
CA SER A 121 -5.17 15.92 -4.31
C SER A 121 -6.27 16.76 -3.67
N ASP A 122 -6.89 17.63 -4.47
CA ASP A 122 -8.06 18.43 -4.06
C ASP A 122 -9.22 17.59 -3.51
N LYS A 123 -9.34 16.33 -3.96
CA LYS A 123 -10.34 15.39 -3.45
C LYS A 123 -10.03 14.96 -2.02
N PHE A 124 -8.77 14.71 -1.70
CA PHE A 124 -8.34 14.35 -0.35
C PHE A 124 -8.43 15.53 0.63
N VAL A 125 -8.22 16.77 0.17
CA VAL A 125 -8.51 17.97 0.98
C VAL A 125 -9.97 17.99 1.46
N LYS A 126 -10.93 17.51 0.64
CA LYS A 126 -12.34 17.39 1.06
C LYS A 126 -12.54 16.27 2.09
N VAL A 127 -11.82 15.16 1.94
CA VAL A 127 -11.84 14.04 2.89
C VAL A 127 -11.26 14.47 4.24
N GLU A 128 -10.10 15.14 4.25
CA GLU A 128 -9.45 15.69 5.46
C GLU A 128 -10.36 16.67 6.20
N LYS A 129 -11.08 17.51 5.44
CA LYS A 129 -12.09 18.41 6.01
C LYS A 129 -13.24 17.63 6.66
N ALA A 130 -13.69 16.53 6.05
CA ALA A 130 -14.73 15.68 6.61
C ALA A 130 -14.27 14.99 7.90
N ILE A 131 -13.03 14.49 7.94
CA ILE A 131 -12.40 13.93 9.15
C ILE A 131 -12.35 15.01 10.25
N SER A 132 -11.91 16.22 9.91
CA SER A 132 -11.83 17.34 10.86
C SER A 132 -13.19 17.73 11.43
N VAL A 133 -14.24 17.71 10.59
CA VAL A 133 -15.63 17.97 11.01
C VAL A 133 -16.12 16.86 11.94
N PHE A 134 -15.87 15.59 11.57
CA PHE A 134 -16.21 14.44 12.41
C PHE A 134 -15.58 14.54 13.80
N TYR A 135 -14.28 14.84 13.90
CA TYR A 135 -13.63 14.99 15.20
C TYR A 135 -14.10 16.21 16.01
N LYS A 136 -14.62 17.24 15.34
CA LYS A 136 -15.04 18.48 16.01
C LYS A 136 -16.39 18.34 16.68
N ASP A 137 -17.37 17.73 16.00
CA ASP A 137 -18.76 17.71 16.46
C ASP A 137 -19.51 16.40 16.17
N GLY A 138 -18.82 15.36 15.70
CA GLY A 138 -19.40 14.07 15.37
C GLY A 138 -20.21 14.06 14.07
N SER A 139 -20.22 15.16 13.30
CA SER A 139 -20.99 15.22 12.07
C SER A 139 -20.42 14.29 11.01
N LEU A 140 -21.30 13.45 10.47
CA LEU A 140 -21.03 12.58 9.34
C LEU A 140 -21.58 13.24 8.08
N LEU A 141 -20.79 13.25 7.02
CA LEU A 141 -21.20 13.83 5.75
C LEU A 141 -21.76 12.75 4.82
N ASP A 142 -22.86 13.09 4.14
CA ASP A 142 -23.35 12.32 3.00
C ASP A 142 -22.44 12.58 1.82
N GLN A 143 -21.73 11.55 1.37
CA GLN A 143 -20.71 11.68 0.33
C GLN A 143 -20.79 10.52 -0.65
N ASP A 144 -20.68 10.84 -1.94
CA ASP A 144 -20.51 9.87 -3.02
C ASP A 144 -19.01 9.77 -3.34
N TRP A 145 -18.25 9.27 -2.38
CA TRP A 145 -16.79 9.14 -2.48
C TRP A 145 -16.40 7.88 -3.25
N THR A 146 -15.32 8.00 -4.01
CA THR A 146 -14.67 6.85 -4.65
C THR A 146 -14.00 5.95 -3.60
N THR A 147 -13.67 4.70 -3.98
CA THR A 147 -12.90 3.78 -3.10
C THR A 147 -11.63 4.44 -2.53
N HIS A 148 -10.93 5.23 -3.34
CA HIS A 148 -9.70 5.91 -2.93
C HIS A 148 -9.95 6.98 -1.87
N GLU A 149 -11.03 7.75 -1.99
CA GLU A 149 -11.42 8.74 -0.98
C GLU A 149 -11.84 8.06 0.33
N TRP A 150 -12.56 6.93 0.27
CA TRP A 150 -12.88 6.13 1.45
C TRP A 150 -11.66 5.50 2.12
N LEU A 151 -10.72 4.96 1.34
CA LEU A 151 -9.46 4.44 1.86
C LEU A 151 -8.67 5.54 2.57
N HIS A 152 -8.57 6.71 1.94
CA HIS A 152 -7.92 7.87 2.54
C HIS A 152 -8.65 8.31 3.82
N PHE A 153 -9.99 8.27 3.85
CA PHE A 153 -10.75 8.56 5.05
C PHE A 153 -10.39 7.62 6.21
N ILE A 154 -10.49 6.31 5.98
CA ILE A 154 -10.26 5.29 7.02
C ILE A 154 -8.82 5.32 7.52
N ARG A 155 -7.83 5.39 6.62
CA ARG A 155 -6.39 5.36 6.98
C ARG A 155 -5.91 6.60 7.73
N ASN A 156 -6.68 7.69 7.69
CA ASN A 156 -6.36 8.93 8.42
C ASN A 156 -7.21 9.11 9.68
N LEU A 157 -7.99 8.10 10.08
CA LEU A 157 -8.58 8.05 11.41
C LEU A 157 -7.47 7.76 12.44
N ALA A 158 -7.63 8.30 13.64
CA ALA A 158 -6.77 8.00 14.78
C ALA A 158 -6.80 6.49 15.07
N PRO A 159 -5.65 5.83 15.30
CA PRO A 159 -5.59 4.37 15.49
C PRO A 159 -6.32 3.89 16.76
N ASP A 160 -6.44 4.76 17.76
CA ASP A 160 -7.13 4.56 19.04
C ASP A 160 -8.54 5.18 19.06
N LEU A 161 -9.19 5.30 17.89
CA LEU A 161 -10.54 5.83 17.78
C LEU A 161 -11.49 5.10 18.73
N GLY A 162 -12.26 5.85 19.52
CA GLY A 162 -13.12 5.27 20.56
C GLY A 162 -14.24 4.38 20.00
N MET A 163 -14.73 3.48 20.86
CA MET A 163 -15.78 2.52 20.50
C MET A 163 -17.06 3.19 20.01
N ASP A 164 -17.44 4.32 20.60
CA ASP A 164 -18.64 5.08 20.21
C ASP A 164 -18.47 5.66 18.80
N GLU A 165 -17.31 6.26 18.51
CA GLU A 165 -16.98 6.79 17.18
C GLU A 165 -16.94 5.69 16.11
N MET A 166 -16.29 4.56 16.42
CA MET A 166 -16.25 3.39 15.52
C MET A 166 -17.66 2.88 15.22
N THR A 167 -18.51 2.75 16.24
CA THR A 167 -19.91 2.31 16.10
C THR A 167 -20.71 3.27 15.22
N VAL A 168 -20.54 4.57 15.42
CA VAL A 168 -21.22 5.62 14.67
C VAL A 168 -20.82 5.60 13.19
N LEU A 169 -19.52 5.47 12.90
CA LEU A 169 -19.00 5.37 11.54
C LEU A 169 -19.50 4.11 10.83
N ASP A 170 -19.45 2.96 11.50
CA ASP A 170 -19.86 1.69 10.91
C ASP A 170 -21.37 1.63 10.67
N SER A 171 -22.16 2.17 11.61
CA SER A 171 -23.60 2.30 11.45
C SER A 171 -23.96 3.16 10.24
N ARG A 172 -23.23 4.27 10.03
CA ARG A 172 -23.49 5.20 8.93
C ARG A 172 -23.04 4.69 7.57
N TYR A 173 -21.81 4.17 7.49
CA TYR A 173 -21.11 3.89 6.24
C TYR A 173 -21.00 2.40 5.92
N GLN A 174 -21.37 1.51 6.86
CA GLN A 174 -21.43 0.06 6.67
C GLN A 174 -20.08 -0.55 6.25
N PHE A 175 -18.97 -0.05 6.80
CA PHE A 175 -17.63 -0.50 6.42
C PHE A 175 -17.40 -1.97 6.74
N SER A 176 -17.92 -2.48 7.87
CA SER A 176 -17.82 -3.90 8.24
C SER A 176 -18.46 -4.83 7.23
N ASN A 177 -19.47 -4.35 6.49
CA ASN A 177 -20.21 -5.08 5.47
C ASN A 177 -19.82 -4.67 4.04
N SER A 178 -18.69 -3.97 3.87
CA SER A 178 -18.25 -3.51 2.56
C SER A 178 -17.95 -4.67 1.62
N GLY A 179 -18.50 -4.62 0.40
CA GLY A 179 -18.16 -5.56 -0.67
C GLY A 179 -16.82 -5.26 -1.35
N ASN A 180 -16.17 -4.14 -1.02
CA ASN A 180 -14.86 -3.77 -1.55
C ASN A 180 -13.76 -4.20 -0.58
N SER A 181 -12.90 -5.13 -1.00
CA SER A 181 -11.86 -5.71 -0.14
C SER A 181 -10.83 -4.71 0.37
N GLU A 182 -10.51 -3.65 -0.39
CA GLU A 182 -9.57 -2.62 0.08
C GLU A 182 -10.19 -1.83 1.25
N ILE A 183 -11.45 -1.41 1.12
CA ILE A 183 -12.18 -0.70 2.18
C ILE A 183 -12.36 -1.62 3.40
N ALA A 184 -12.77 -2.87 3.17
CA ALA A 184 -12.98 -3.84 4.24
C ALA A 184 -11.67 -4.10 5.02
N ALA A 185 -10.56 -4.36 4.33
CA ALA A 185 -9.27 -4.57 4.97
C ALA A 185 -8.81 -3.35 5.78
N ALA A 186 -8.90 -2.15 5.21
CA ALA A 186 -8.52 -0.92 5.92
C ALA A 186 -9.39 -0.71 7.18
N TRP A 187 -10.70 -0.95 7.08
CA TRP A 187 -11.61 -0.84 8.22
C TRP A 187 -11.36 -1.91 9.28
N TYR A 188 -11.11 -3.15 8.88
CA TYR A 188 -10.80 -4.23 9.82
C TYR A 188 -9.51 -3.97 10.58
N GLU A 189 -8.48 -3.43 9.92
CA GLU A 189 -7.26 -3.03 10.63
C GLU A 189 -7.55 -1.97 11.69
N GLN A 190 -8.29 -0.92 11.32
CA GLN A 190 -8.73 0.13 12.25
C GLN A 190 -9.60 -0.43 13.40
N SER A 191 -10.46 -1.39 13.09
CA SER A 191 -11.32 -2.11 14.04
C SER A 191 -10.51 -2.91 15.06
N ILE A 192 -9.45 -3.57 14.61
CA ILE A 192 -8.57 -4.35 15.48
C ILE A 192 -7.77 -3.43 16.39
N ARG A 193 -7.19 -2.36 15.84
CA ARG A 193 -6.39 -1.39 16.61
C ARG A 193 -7.20 -0.63 17.68
N SER A 194 -8.46 -0.32 17.40
CA SER A 194 -9.37 0.34 18.36
C SER A 194 -10.05 -0.62 19.36
N GLY A 195 -9.97 -1.94 19.14
CA GLY A 195 -10.72 -2.93 19.92
C GLY A 195 -12.18 -3.13 19.48
N TYR A 196 -12.67 -2.34 18.51
CA TYR A 196 -14.02 -2.48 17.92
C TYR A 196 -14.22 -3.83 17.22
N PHE A 197 -13.14 -4.57 16.93
CA PHE A 197 -13.21 -5.86 16.26
C PHE A 197 -14.11 -6.89 16.94
N ALA A 198 -14.37 -6.75 18.23
CA ALA A 198 -15.34 -7.59 18.95
C ALA A 198 -16.75 -7.52 18.34
N GLU A 199 -17.14 -6.37 17.78
CA GLU A 199 -18.46 -6.14 17.18
C GLU A 199 -18.55 -6.66 15.73
N ASN A 200 -17.42 -6.84 15.05
CA ASN A 200 -17.36 -7.30 13.65
C ASN A 200 -16.44 -8.50 13.41
N ILE A 201 -16.21 -9.31 14.44
CA ILE A 201 -15.28 -10.45 14.39
C ILE A 201 -15.70 -11.49 13.36
N ASP A 202 -17.01 -11.71 13.18
CA ASP A 202 -17.52 -12.66 12.19
C ASP A 202 -17.18 -12.22 10.76
N GLN A 203 -17.24 -10.91 10.49
CA GLN A 203 -16.87 -10.32 9.20
C GLN A 203 -15.36 -10.43 8.97
N ILE A 204 -14.54 -10.11 9.98
CA ILE A 204 -13.07 -10.23 9.91
C ILE A 204 -12.66 -11.69 9.66
N ARG A 205 -13.23 -12.64 10.40
CA ARG A 205 -12.96 -14.07 10.25
C ARG A 205 -13.36 -14.56 8.87
N SER A 206 -14.57 -14.20 8.41
CA SER A 206 -15.04 -14.54 7.07
C SER A 206 -14.11 -13.97 5.99
N PHE A 207 -13.69 -12.71 6.13
CA PHE A 207 -12.76 -12.08 5.21
C PHE A 207 -11.44 -12.83 5.15
N LEU A 208 -10.78 -13.06 6.29
CA LEU A 208 -9.49 -13.77 6.37
C LEU A 208 -9.55 -15.22 5.88
N LEU A 209 -10.71 -15.89 5.95
CA LEU A 209 -10.89 -17.24 5.39
C LEU A 209 -11.01 -17.25 3.86
N ASN A 210 -11.48 -16.16 3.27
CA ASN A 210 -11.82 -16.07 1.84
C ASN A 210 -10.81 -15.27 1.01
N VAL A 211 -9.97 -14.42 1.62
CA VAL A 211 -8.87 -13.72 0.92
C VAL A 211 -7.54 -14.44 1.13
N GLY A 212 -6.67 -14.41 0.12
CA GLY A 212 -5.32 -15.01 0.18
C GLY A 212 -4.17 -14.05 -0.07
N ARG A 213 -4.46 -12.78 -0.42
CA ARG A 213 -3.43 -11.79 -0.78
C ARG A 213 -2.70 -11.31 0.48
N ARG A 214 -1.38 -11.49 0.51
CA ARG A 214 -0.49 -11.03 1.61
C ARG A 214 -0.72 -9.58 2.01
N LYS A 215 -1.04 -8.69 1.05
CA LYS A 215 -1.41 -7.27 1.26
C LYS A 215 -2.56 -7.10 2.26
N PHE A 216 -3.54 -7.99 2.27
CA PHE A 216 -4.67 -7.93 3.21
C PHE A 216 -4.40 -8.73 4.48
N LEU A 217 -3.73 -9.87 4.35
CA LEU A 217 -3.50 -10.78 5.48
C LEU A 217 -2.53 -10.19 6.51
N THR A 218 -1.39 -9.69 6.04
CA THR A 218 -0.28 -9.28 6.92
C THR A 218 -0.67 -8.16 7.87
N PRO A 219 -1.30 -7.06 7.42
CA PRO A 219 -1.67 -5.96 8.33
C PRO A 219 -2.69 -6.41 9.39
N LEU A 220 -3.66 -7.26 9.02
CA LEU A 220 -4.70 -7.73 9.94
C LEU A 220 -4.14 -8.68 11.01
N TYR A 221 -3.34 -9.68 10.61
CA TYR A 221 -2.69 -10.58 11.57
C TYR A 221 -1.68 -9.84 12.45
N ARG A 222 -0.96 -8.86 11.90
CA ARG A 222 -0.03 -8.03 12.66
C ARG A 222 -0.79 -7.18 13.68
N ALA A 223 -1.86 -6.50 13.27
CA ALA A 223 -2.69 -5.72 14.18
C ALA A 223 -3.24 -6.58 15.33
N LEU A 224 -3.67 -7.82 15.06
CA LEU A 224 -4.09 -8.75 16.12
C LEU A 224 -2.92 -9.09 17.07
N LYS A 225 -1.71 -9.33 16.54
CA LYS A 225 -0.53 -9.60 17.38
C LYS A 225 -0.15 -8.39 18.24
N GLU A 226 -0.12 -7.20 17.67
CA GLU A 226 0.26 -5.94 18.33
C GLU A 226 -0.76 -5.46 19.37
N THR A 227 -2.01 -5.92 19.27
CA THR A 227 -3.08 -5.60 20.23
C THR A 227 -3.32 -6.71 21.26
N ASP A 228 -2.32 -7.57 21.49
CA ASP A 228 -2.37 -8.70 22.44
C ASP A 228 -3.45 -9.77 22.13
N ASN A 229 -3.93 -9.85 20.88
CA ASN A 229 -4.93 -10.81 20.41
C ASN A 229 -4.32 -12.01 19.66
N ILE A 230 -3.11 -12.43 20.04
CA ILE A 230 -2.36 -13.49 19.36
C ILE A 230 -3.09 -14.84 19.33
N ALA A 231 -3.84 -15.19 20.38
CA ALA A 231 -4.60 -16.44 20.42
C ALA A 231 -5.71 -16.47 19.36
N LEU A 232 -6.41 -15.34 19.17
CA LEU A 232 -7.42 -15.18 18.13
C LEU A 232 -6.79 -15.21 16.74
N ALA A 233 -5.66 -14.53 16.55
CA ALA A 233 -4.91 -14.58 15.29
C ALA A 233 -4.56 -16.02 14.90
N LYS A 234 -4.01 -16.80 15.84
CA LYS A 234 -3.66 -18.21 15.60
C LYS A 234 -4.87 -19.09 15.32
N ASP A 235 -6.01 -18.87 15.98
CA ASP A 235 -7.25 -19.61 15.75
C ASP A 235 -7.82 -19.38 14.34
N ILE A 236 -7.92 -18.11 13.92
CA ILE A 236 -8.37 -17.76 12.58
C ILE A 236 -7.39 -18.31 11.54
N TYR A 237 -6.09 -18.12 11.77
CA TYR A 237 -5.06 -18.59 10.86
C TYR A 237 -5.06 -20.11 10.70
N ALA A 238 -5.20 -20.89 11.77
CA ALA A 238 -5.30 -22.34 11.69
C ALA A 238 -6.44 -22.81 10.77
N SER A 239 -7.55 -22.07 10.76
CA SER A 239 -8.69 -22.35 9.88
C SER A 239 -8.46 -21.92 8.43
N ALA A 240 -7.72 -20.84 8.21
CA ALA A 240 -7.50 -20.23 6.89
C ALA A 240 -6.25 -20.73 6.16
N ARG A 241 -5.23 -21.21 6.89
CA ARG A 241 -3.86 -21.47 6.41
C ARG A 241 -3.82 -22.37 5.17
N ASN A 242 -4.64 -23.42 5.13
CA ASN A 242 -4.68 -24.35 3.99
C ASN A 242 -5.19 -23.72 2.68
N ASN A 243 -5.86 -22.57 2.76
CA ASN A 243 -6.36 -21.83 1.61
C ASN A 243 -5.35 -20.79 1.10
N TYR A 244 -4.25 -20.54 1.82
CA TYR A 244 -3.28 -19.52 1.48
C TYR A 244 -2.19 -20.04 0.55
N HIS A 245 -1.67 -19.15 -0.30
CA HIS A 245 -0.48 -19.42 -1.09
C HIS A 245 0.74 -19.61 -0.18
N ALA A 246 1.71 -20.43 -0.60
CA ALA A 246 2.91 -20.77 0.19
C ALA A 246 3.66 -19.53 0.71
N VAL A 247 3.77 -18.48 -0.12
CA VAL A 247 4.39 -17.19 0.26
C VAL A 247 3.64 -16.49 1.40
N SER A 248 2.31 -16.46 1.34
CA SER A 248 1.49 -15.92 2.43
C SER A 248 1.63 -16.79 3.69
N VAL A 249 1.66 -18.11 3.54
CA VAL A 249 1.86 -19.04 4.66
C VAL A 249 3.19 -18.78 5.36
N GLN A 250 4.29 -18.68 4.63
CA GLN A 250 5.61 -18.39 5.20
C GLN A 250 5.59 -17.07 5.99
N THR A 251 5.05 -16.01 5.38
CA THR A 251 4.96 -14.69 6.02
C THR A 251 4.15 -14.74 7.32
N ILE A 252 3.00 -15.41 7.32
CA ILE A 252 2.12 -15.44 8.49
C ILE A 252 2.60 -16.45 9.54
N ASP A 253 3.24 -17.56 9.13
CA ASP A 253 3.90 -18.49 10.05
C ASP A 253 4.98 -17.78 10.86
N ASP A 254 5.85 -17.02 10.19
CA ASP A 254 6.90 -16.21 10.84
C ASP A 254 6.31 -15.09 11.69
N LEU A 255 5.31 -14.37 11.17
CA LEU A 255 4.65 -13.28 11.91
C LEU A 255 3.99 -13.77 13.20
N LEU A 256 3.38 -14.95 13.19
CA LEU A 256 2.63 -15.47 14.34
C LEU A 256 3.43 -16.46 15.19
N ASP A 257 4.66 -16.79 14.83
CA ASP A 257 5.42 -17.88 15.46
C ASP A 257 4.57 -19.17 15.47
N PHE A 258 4.06 -19.56 14.30
CA PHE A 258 3.09 -20.64 14.14
C PHE A 258 3.78 -21.98 13.84
N ASP A 259 3.93 -22.83 14.85
CA ASP A 259 4.45 -24.18 14.68
C ASP A 259 3.41 -25.09 14.00
N SER A 260 3.63 -25.40 12.73
CA SER A 260 2.90 -26.47 12.04
C SER A 260 3.42 -27.83 12.53
N LYS A 261 2.72 -28.43 13.49
CA LYS A 261 2.93 -29.85 13.82
C LYS A 261 2.37 -30.77 12.73
#